data_AF-A0A2V1CZM6-F1
#
_entry.id   AF-A0A2V1CZM6-F1
#
_cell.length_a   1.000
_cell.length_b   1.000
_cell.length_c   1.000
_cell.angle_alpha   90.00
_cell.angle_beta   90.00
_cell.angle_gamma   90.00
#
_symmetry.space_group_name_H-M   'P 1'
#
loop_
_entity.id
_entity.type
_entity.pdbx_description
1 polymer ?
#
loop_
_entity_poly.entity_id
_entity_poly.type
_entity_poly.pdbx_seq_one_letter_code
_entity_poly.pdbx_strand_id
1 'polypeptide(L)'
;KGRSKGAVVYECLLCPSDQAWSNPKRDNAVYHAKRKHGDIINSSECTTHERSSDIGPPLKQARLGDYYTANPSELALRRVFNPQRYTENMVALLTRRRLPFSAVLWDEMQDIMLACNPAIEDLIMTSRHEAMRHITTDFTLYQSQLIFSTLVFYGITKQLGCHTGNNATSNDTCAAFINWDPKHHRIRCILHIINLSLQAFLFAASQEALKAALDAASDVTGSVVFK
;
A
#
# COMPACT_ATOMS: atom_id res chain seq x y z
N LYS A 1 -51.04 -2.19 -12.16
CA LYS A 1 -51.62 -2.93 -11.00
C LYS A 1 -50.70 -2.73 -9.80
N GLY A 2 -51.06 -1.85 -8.87
CA GLY A 2 -50.25 -1.58 -7.68
C GLY A 2 -50.27 -2.77 -6.72
N ARG A 3 -49.10 -3.23 -6.26
CA ARG A 3 -48.98 -4.23 -5.20
C ARG A 3 -49.46 -3.60 -3.89
N SER A 4 -50.59 -4.05 -3.37
CA SER A 4 -51.06 -3.72 -2.02
C SER A 4 -50.00 -4.21 -1.02
N LYS A 5 -49.33 -3.29 -0.31
CA LYS A 5 -48.48 -3.62 0.83
C LYS A 5 -49.35 -4.32 1.88
N GLY A 6 -49.04 -5.57 2.20
CA GLY A 6 -49.76 -6.30 3.24
C GLY A 6 -49.67 -5.57 4.57
N ALA A 7 -50.79 -5.49 5.29
CA ALA A 7 -50.83 -4.87 6.61
C ALA A 7 -50.07 -5.74 7.62
N VAL A 8 -49.04 -5.18 8.25
CA VAL A 8 -48.31 -5.83 9.34
C VAL A 8 -49.09 -5.64 10.63
N VAL A 9 -49.35 -6.74 11.35
CA VAL A 9 -50.01 -6.73 12.66
C VAL A 9 -49.04 -7.28 13.69
N TYR A 10 -48.91 -6.59 14.82
CA TYR A 10 -48.11 -7.02 15.96
C TYR A 10 -49.01 -7.67 16.99
N GLU A 11 -48.63 -8.84 17.50
CA GLU A 11 -49.34 -9.58 18.53
C GLU A 11 -48.45 -9.79 19.77
N CYS A 12 -49.06 -9.85 20.95
CA CYS A 12 -48.36 -10.12 22.20
C CYS A 12 -48.48 -11.60 22.56
N LEU A 13 -47.36 -12.31 22.59
CA LEU A 13 -47.29 -13.74 22.94
C LEU A 13 -47.27 -14.00 24.46
N LEU A 14 -47.11 -12.94 25.27
CA LEU A 14 -47.06 -13.02 26.73
C LEU A 14 -48.44 -12.84 27.38
N CYS A 15 -49.42 -12.36 26.61
CA CYS A 15 -50.80 -12.29 27.06
C CYS A 15 -51.45 -13.67 26.92
N PRO A 16 -52.19 -14.14 27.93
CA PRO A 16 -52.90 -15.41 27.82
C PRO A 16 -53.99 -15.31 26.75
N SER A 17 -54.36 -16.44 26.15
CA SER A 17 -55.21 -16.48 24.95
C SER A 17 -56.62 -15.91 25.17
N ASP A 18 -57.08 -15.83 26.41
CA ASP A 18 -58.33 -15.21 26.84
C ASP A 18 -58.26 -13.67 26.90
N GLN A 19 -57.06 -13.08 26.87
CA GLN A 19 -56.81 -11.64 26.79
C GLN A 19 -55.75 -11.31 25.71
N ALA A 20 -55.84 -11.96 24.55
CA ALA A 20 -54.91 -11.74 23.45
C ALA A 20 -54.90 -10.26 23.00
N TRP A 21 -53.70 -9.71 22.83
CA TRP A 21 -53.51 -8.33 22.37
C TRP A 21 -52.87 -8.30 20.99
N SER A 22 -53.43 -7.50 20.07
CA SER A 22 -52.81 -7.21 18.78
C SER A 22 -53.07 -5.78 18.29
N ASN A 23 -52.15 -5.23 17.49
CA ASN A 23 -52.30 -3.91 16.90
C ASN A 23 -51.42 -3.75 15.64
N PRO A 24 -51.89 -3.04 14.59
CA PRO A 24 -51.09 -2.79 13.39
C PRO A 24 -49.96 -1.76 13.57
N LYS A 25 -49.98 -0.96 14.65
CA LYS A 25 -48.96 0.06 14.90
C LYS A 25 -47.90 -0.44 15.87
N ARG A 26 -46.63 -0.35 15.46
CA ARG A 26 -45.45 -0.70 16.27
C ARG A 26 -45.41 0.05 17.60
N ASP A 27 -45.71 1.34 17.60
CA ASP A 27 -45.62 2.18 18.82
C ASP A 27 -46.60 1.71 19.90
N ASN A 28 -47.78 1.25 19.48
CA ASN A 28 -48.76 0.68 20.39
C ASN A 28 -48.28 -0.65 20.99
N ALA A 29 -47.52 -1.45 20.24
CA ALA A 29 -46.93 -2.71 20.73
C ALA A 29 -45.86 -2.44 21.78
N VAL A 30 -44.98 -1.46 21.53
CA VAL A 30 -43.97 -1.02 22.50
C VAL A 30 -44.63 -0.48 23.77
N TYR A 31 -45.68 0.33 23.63
CA TYR A 31 -46.43 0.87 24.76
C TYR A 31 -47.12 -0.22 25.58
N HIS A 32 -47.79 -1.17 24.91
CA HIS A 32 -48.41 -2.33 25.54
C HIS A 32 -47.39 -3.14 26.34
N ALA A 33 -46.25 -3.48 25.72
CA ALA A 33 -45.22 -4.28 26.35
C ALA A 33 -44.68 -3.61 27.63
N LYS A 34 -44.41 -2.30 27.59
CA LYS A 34 -43.97 -1.53 28.78
C LYS A 34 -45.00 -1.47 29.89
N ARG A 35 -46.30 -1.36 29.55
CA ARG A 35 -47.37 -1.22 30.55
C ARG A 35 -47.85 -2.53 31.15
N LYS A 36 -47.90 -3.61 30.36
CA LYS A 36 -48.46 -4.90 30.76
C LYS A 36 -47.41 -5.95 31.13
N HIS A 37 -46.19 -5.79 30.60
CA HIS A 37 -45.07 -6.72 30.81
C HIS A 37 -43.80 -5.98 31.23
N GLY A 38 -43.94 -4.80 31.86
CA GLY A 38 -42.82 -3.97 32.31
C GLY A 38 -41.86 -4.71 33.22
N ASP A 39 -42.37 -5.59 34.07
CA ASP A 39 -41.56 -6.40 35.00
C ASP A 39 -40.63 -7.37 34.27
N ILE A 40 -41.06 -7.94 33.13
CA ILE A 40 -40.26 -8.85 32.30
C ILE A 40 -39.22 -8.07 31.48
N ILE A 41 -39.62 -6.90 30.97
CA ILE A 41 -38.71 -6.02 30.20
C ILE A 41 -37.59 -5.49 31.11
N ASN A 42 -37.94 -5.11 32.35
CA ASN A 42 -36.98 -4.61 33.32
C ASN A 42 -36.18 -5.75 33.98
N SER A 43 -36.73 -6.96 34.11
CA SER A 43 -35.96 -8.13 34.57
C SER A 43 -34.97 -8.62 33.52
N SER A 44 -35.23 -8.41 32.23
CA SER A 44 -34.26 -8.68 31.16
C SER A 44 -33.05 -7.73 31.18
N GLU A 45 -33.16 -6.57 31.85
CA GLU A 45 -32.02 -5.68 32.13
C GLU A 45 -31.30 -6.06 33.44
N CYS A 46 -31.84 -7.01 34.21
CA CYS A 46 -31.33 -7.42 35.52
C CYS A 46 -31.20 -8.95 35.65
N THR A 47 -30.45 -9.58 34.75
CA THR A 47 -29.88 -10.92 35.02
C THR A 47 -28.41 -10.78 35.35
N THR A 48 -28.11 -10.33 36.58
CA THR A 48 -26.84 -10.61 37.23
C THR A 48 -26.99 -11.85 38.10
N HIS A 49 -26.24 -12.89 37.75
CA HIS A 49 -25.54 -13.82 38.64
C HIS A 49 -26.20 -14.25 39.96
N GLU A 50 -26.42 -15.56 40.09
CA GLU A 50 -26.44 -16.24 41.39
C GLU A 50 -25.08 -16.08 42.10
N ARG A 51 -25.06 -15.17 43.06
CA ARG A 51 -24.44 -15.20 44.40
C ARG A 51 -23.34 -16.25 44.66
N SER A 52 -22.11 -15.78 44.78
CA SER A 52 -21.20 -16.23 45.86
C SER A 52 -20.58 -14.99 46.50
N SER A 53 -20.76 -14.90 47.82
CA SER A 53 -20.36 -13.81 48.71
C SER A 53 -18.86 -13.76 48.93
N ASP A 54 -18.19 -12.68 48.52
CA ASP A 54 -17.13 -12.03 49.31
C ASP A 54 -16.71 -10.66 48.72
N ILE A 55 -16.12 -9.86 49.58
CA ILE A 55 -15.99 -8.39 49.62
C ILE A 55 -15.23 -7.72 48.45
N GLY A 56 -15.74 -6.57 47.99
CA GLY A 56 -14.99 -5.57 47.22
C GLY A 56 -15.87 -4.45 46.63
N PRO A 57 -15.44 -3.17 46.59
CA PRO A 57 -16.23 -2.11 45.96
C PRO A 57 -16.40 -2.38 44.46
N PRO A 58 -17.48 -1.89 43.81
CA PRO A 58 -17.78 -2.25 42.44
C PRO A 58 -16.66 -1.75 41.53
N LEU A 59 -15.84 -2.68 41.02
CA LEU A 59 -15.03 -2.43 39.84
C LEU A 59 -16.00 -2.00 38.74
N LYS A 60 -15.83 -0.79 38.22
CA LYS A 60 -16.58 -0.27 37.07
C LYS A 60 -16.61 -1.36 36.02
N GLN A 61 -17.76 -2.00 35.86
CA GLN A 61 -17.94 -3.07 34.89
C GLN A 61 -17.77 -2.42 33.52
N ALA A 62 -16.62 -2.64 32.90
CA ALA A 62 -16.30 -2.10 31.59
C ALA A 62 -17.42 -2.54 30.63
N ARG A 63 -18.19 -1.57 30.12
CA ARG A 63 -19.27 -1.88 29.19
C ARG A 63 -18.62 -2.41 27.92
N LEU A 64 -19.27 -3.35 27.24
CA LEU A 64 -18.78 -3.87 25.95
C LEU A 64 -18.49 -2.74 24.93
N GLY A 65 -19.22 -1.62 25.06
CA GLY A 65 -18.97 -0.38 24.30
C GLY A 65 -17.60 0.26 24.57
N ASP A 66 -17.02 0.12 25.76
CA ASP A 66 -15.69 0.65 26.10
C ASP A 66 -14.57 -0.08 25.33
N TYR A 67 -14.80 -1.33 24.90
CA TYR A 67 -13.85 -2.11 24.09
C TYR A 67 -13.91 -1.76 22.59
N TYR A 68 -15.04 -1.24 22.10
CA TYR A 68 -15.25 -0.94 20.67
C TYR A 68 -15.18 0.56 20.33
N THR A 69 -15.16 1.45 21.32
CA THR A 69 -15.22 2.91 21.09
C THR A 69 -13.90 3.62 21.36
N ALA A 70 -12.77 2.99 21.04
CA ALA A 70 -11.57 3.76 20.75
C ALA A 70 -11.60 4.07 19.25
N ASN A 71 -12.27 5.16 18.85
CA ASN A 71 -11.94 5.77 17.56
C ASN A 71 -10.43 6.05 17.62
N PRO A 72 -9.60 5.33 16.84
CA PRO A 72 -8.17 5.49 16.95
C PRO A 72 -7.85 6.94 16.64
N SER A 73 -7.01 7.58 17.45
CA SER A 73 -6.58 8.93 17.14
C SER A 73 -5.91 8.95 15.76
N GLU A 74 -5.98 10.07 15.05
CA GLU A 74 -5.32 10.24 13.76
C GLU A 74 -3.84 9.81 13.82
N LEU A 75 -3.15 10.20 14.90
CA LEU A 75 -1.76 9.78 15.16
C LEU A 75 -1.60 8.26 15.29
N ALA A 76 -2.55 7.56 15.92
CA ALA A 76 -2.51 6.11 16.00
C ALA A 76 -2.68 5.46 14.63
N LEU A 77 -3.61 5.97 13.81
CA LEU A 77 -3.82 5.51 12.43
C LEU A 77 -2.58 5.74 11.56
N ARG A 78 -1.91 6.88 11.71
CA ARG A 78 -0.66 7.20 10.99
C ARG A 78 0.48 6.27 11.36
N ARG A 79 0.59 5.88 12.64
CA ARG A 79 1.66 4.97 13.09
C ARG A 79 1.52 3.55 12.56
N VAL A 80 0.30 3.08 12.33
CA VAL A 80 0.05 1.71 11.84
C VAL A 80 0.30 1.60 10.33
N PHE A 81 0.23 2.71 9.60
CA PHE A 81 0.54 2.73 8.18
C PHE A 81 2.03 2.48 7.93
N ASN A 82 2.33 1.53 7.03
CA ASN A 82 3.69 1.25 6.60
C ASN A 82 3.92 1.87 5.21
N PRO A 83 4.53 3.07 5.14
CA PRO A 83 4.72 3.79 3.88
C PRO A 83 5.66 3.04 2.93
N GLN A 84 6.70 2.38 3.45
CA GLN A 84 7.63 1.62 2.62
C GLN A 84 6.92 0.47 1.90
N ARG A 85 6.13 -0.33 2.63
CA ARG A 85 5.39 -1.45 2.06
C ARG A 85 4.31 -0.98 1.07
N TYR A 86 3.70 0.17 1.35
CA TYR A 86 2.79 0.80 0.39
C TYR A 86 3.51 1.15 -0.91
N THR A 87 4.66 1.85 -0.84
CA THR A 87 5.46 2.22 -2.01
C THR A 87 5.89 1.01 -2.83
N GLU A 88 6.43 -0.03 -2.20
CA GLU A 88 6.83 -1.27 -2.87
C GLU A 88 5.66 -1.94 -3.62
N ASN A 89 4.48 -1.97 -3.00
CA ASN A 89 3.28 -2.52 -3.64
C ASN A 89 2.79 -1.65 -4.80
N MET A 90 2.81 -0.33 -4.65
CA MET A 90 2.46 0.59 -5.73
C MET A 90 3.40 0.42 -6.92
N VAL A 91 4.72 0.36 -6.69
CA VAL A 91 5.71 0.07 -7.74
C VAL A 91 5.43 -1.29 -8.39
N ALA A 92 5.12 -2.32 -7.61
CA ALA A 92 4.78 -3.65 -8.14
C ALA A 92 3.49 -3.65 -8.98
N LEU A 93 2.47 -2.88 -8.61
CA LEU A 93 1.24 -2.75 -9.40
C LEU A 93 1.53 -2.06 -10.74
N LEU A 94 2.28 -0.95 -10.73
CA LEU A 94 2.66 -0.23 -11.94
C LEU A 94 3.51 -1.09 -12.89
N THR A 95 4.50 -1.80 -12.35
CA THR A 95 5.49 -2.52 -13.17
C THR A 95 5.07 -3.95 -13.51
N ARG A 96 4.59 -4.74 -12.53
CA ARG A 96 4.29 -6.17 -12.70
C ARG A 96 2.86 -6.43 -13.14
N ARG A 97 1.91 -5.61 -12.69
CA ARG A 97 0.49 -5.69 -13.12
C ARG A 97 0.17 -4.76 -14.28
N ARG A 98 1.16 -4.01 -14.78
CA ARG A 98 1.06 -3.13 -15.95
C ARG A 98 -0.04 -2.08 -15.82
N LEU A 99 -0.29 -1.59 -14.59
CA LEU A 99 -1.12 -0.40 -14.43
C LEU A 99 -0.42 0.80 -15.08
N PRO A 100 -1.17 1.72 -15.71
CA PRO A 100 -0.56 2.94 -16.24
C PRO A 100 0.05 3.76 -15.10
N PHE A 101 1.15 4.47 -15.35
CA PHE A 101 1.78 5.32 -14.33
C PHE A 101 0.84 6.40 -13.78
N SER A 102 -0.19 6.79 -14.54
CA SER A 102 -1.24 7.69 -14.06
C SER A 102 -2.13 7.09 -12.98
N ALA A 103 -2.05 5.78 -12.68
CA ALA A 103 -2.89 5.14 -11.67
C ALA A 103 -2.72 5.74 -10.26
N VAL A 104 -1.55 6.32 -9.98
CA VAL A 104 -1.28 7.06 -8.72
C VAL A 104 -2.07 8.38 -8.63
N LEU A 105 -2.62 8.84 -9.76
CA LEU A 105 -3.44 10.05 -9.85
C LEU A 105 -4.95 9.74 -9.91
N TRP A 106 -5.35 8.48 -9.91
CA TRP A 106 -6.76 8.12 -10.02
C TRP A 106 -7.47 8.36 -8.69
N ASP A 107 -8.57 9.11 -8.73
CA ASP A 107 -9.39 9.40 -7.55
C ASP A 107 -9.86 8.09 -6.89
N GLU A 108 -10.27 7.08 -7.68
CA GLU A 108 -10.71 5.79 -7.14
C GLU A 108 -9.59 5.04 -6.41
N MET A 109 -8.34 5.17 -6.88
CA MET A 109 -7.19 4.55 -6.21
C MET A 109 -6.93 5.23 -4.87
N GLN A 110 -7.02 6.56 -4.83
CA GLN A 110 -6.85 7.33 -3.59
C GLN A 110 -7.98 7.02 -2.61
N ASP A 111 -9.23 7.02 -3.07
CA ASP A 111 -10.42 6.70 -2.28
C ASP A 111 -10.34 5.31 -1.65
N ILE A 112 -9.86 4.29 -2.40
CA ILE A 112 -9.67 2.94 -1.85
C ILE A 112 -8.64 2.95 -0.71
N MET A 113 -7.54 3.69 -0.86
CA MET A 113 -6.51 3.78 0.19
C MET A 113 -7.02 4.56 1.41
N LEU A 114 -7.72 5.66 1.19
CA LEU A 114 -8.29 6.50 2.26
C LEU A 114 -9.48 5.84 2.96
N ALA A 115 -10.25 4.99 2.27
CA ALA A 115 -11.29 4.16 2.87
C ALA A 115 -10.70 3.14 3.86
N CYS A 116 -9.47 2.69 3.62
CA CYS A 116 -8.75 1.80 4.52
C CYS A 116 -8.09 2.57 5.69
N ASN A 117 -7.62 3.78 5.45
CA ASN A 117 -7.06 4.66 6.47
C ASN A 117 -7.22 6.14 6.07
N PRO A 118 -8.09 6.92 6.71
CA PRO A 118 -8.30 8.32 6.32
C PRO A 118 -7.15 9.26 6.72
N ALA A 119 -6.22 8.81 7.57
CA ALA A 119 -5.19 9.67 8.15
C ALA A 119 -3.87 9.73 7.33
N ILE A 120 -3.83 9.14 6.14
CA ILE A 120 -2.61 8.96 5.33
C ILE A 120 -2.62 9.74 4.01
N GLU A 121 -3.52 10.70 3.85
CA GLU A 121 -3.66 11.50 2.61
C GLU A 121 -2.35 12.13 2.17
N ASP A 122 -1.53 12.60 3.11
CA ASP A 122 -0.22 13.20 2.84
C ASP A 122 0.91 12.18 2.64
N LEU A 123 0.63 10.88 2.83
CA LEU A 123 1.59 9.78 2.72
C LEU A 123 1.36 8.89 1.50
N ILE A 124 0.23 9.03 0.82
CA ILE A 124 -0.06 8.29 -0.41
C ILE A 124 0.66 8.91 -1.61
N MET A 125 1.04 8.06 -2.57
CA MET A 125 1.74 8.48 -3.77
C MET A 125 0.74 9.15 -4.71
N THR A 126 0.92 10.45 -4.93
CA THR A 126 0.03 11.28 -5.77
C THR A 126 0.76 11.92 -6.95
N SER A 127 1.99 11.47 -7.22
CA SER A 127 2.82 12.02 -8.30
C SER A 127 3.38 10.93 -9.19
N ARG A 128 3.20 11.11 -10.51
CA ARG A 128 3.89 10.27 -11.51
C ARG A 128 5.41 10.37 -11.40
N HIS A 129 5.92 11.55 -11.07
CA HIS A 129 7.36 11.77 -10.93
C HIS A 129 7.91 10.99 -9.72
N GLU A 130 7.19 11.00 -8.61
CA GLU A 130 7.53 10.20 -7.43
C GLU A 130 7.48 8.70 -7.73
N ALA A 131 6.43 8.24 -8.42
CA ALA A 131 6.32 6.86 -8.88
C ALA A 131 7.53 6.43 -9.72
N MET A 132 7.89 7.26 -10.72
CA MET A 132 9.05 6.98 -11.58
C MET A 132 10.37 7.00 -10.81
N ARG A 133 10.51 7.87 -9.79
CA ARG A 133 11.68 7.90 -8.92
C ARG A 133 11.82 6.58 -8.17
N HIS A 134 10.76 6.09 -7.53
CA HIS A 134 10.78 4.80 -6.84
C HIS A 134 11.06 3.63 -7.79
N ILE A 135 10.43 3.59 -8.96
CA ILE A 135 10.72 2.58 -9.99
C ILE A 135 12.20 2.59 -10.38
N THR A 136 12.78 3.78 -10.57
CA THR A 136 14.19 3.92 -10.96
C THR A 136 15.12 3.47 -9.84
N THR A 137 14.82 3.82 -8.59
CA THR A 137 15.56 3.37 -7.42
C THR A 137 15.51 1.85 -7.26
N ASP A 138 14.32 1.25 -7.35
CA ASP A 138 14.13 -0.20 -7.27
C ASP A 138 14.87 -0.91 -8.40
N PHE A 139 14.77 -0.42 -9.63
CA PHE A 139 15.53 -0.96 -10.75
C PHE A 139 17.04 -0.88 -10.50
N THR A 140 17.55 0.26 -10.05
CA THR A 140 18.98 0.43 -9.75
C THR A 140 19.46 -0.56 -8.70
N LEU A 141 18.62 -0.86 -7.70
CA LEU A 141 18.95 -1.78 -6.63
C LEU A 141 18.94 -3.25 -7.08
N TYR A 142 18.00 -3.64 -7.95
CA TYR A 142 17.76 -5.04 -8.33
C TYR A 142 18.22 -5.44 -9.73
N GLN A 143 18.66 -4.50 -10.58
CA GLN A 143 19.10 -4.77 -11.97
C GLN A 143 20.12 -5.90 -12.05
N SER A 144 21.04 -5.96 -11.09
CA SER A 144 22.16 -6.92 -11.09
C SER A 144 21.68 -8.34 -10.83
N GLN A 145 20.75 -8.48 -9.88
CA GLN A 145 20.07 -9.74 -9.58
C GLN A 145 19.22 -10.19 -10.78
N LEU A 146 18.52 -9.26 -11.44
CA LEU A 146 17.71 -9.56 -12.60
C LEU A 146 18.56 -10.10 -13.75
N ILE A 147 19.67 -9.41 -14.05
CA ILE A 147 20.63 -9.82 -15.08
C ILE A 147 21.21 -11.18 -14.73
N PHE A 148 21.75 -11.36 -13.52
CA PHE A 148 22.32 -12.64 -13.10
C PHE A 148 21.33 -13.81 -13.19
N SER A 149 20.11 -13.61 -12.69
CA SER A 149 19.05 -14.63 -12.74
C SER A 149 18.71 -15.02 -14.18
N THR A 150 18.69 -14.04 -15.09
CA THR A 150 18.46 -14.26 -16.52
C THR A 150 19.61 -15.07 -17.14
N LEU A 151 20.87 -14.71 -16.84
CA LEU A 151 22.04 -15.42 -17.34
C LEU A 151 22.08 -16.88 -16.87
N VAL A 152 21.72 -17.12 -15.60
CA VAL A 152 21.61 -18.47 -15.02
C VAL A 152 20.49 -19.25 -15.69
N PHE A 153 19.32 -18.63 -15.88
CA PHE A 153 18.16 -19.27 -16.54
C PHE A 153 18.50 -19.76 -17.94
N TYR A 154 19.25 -18.98 -18.72
CA TYR A 154 19.68 -19.36 -20.06
C TYR A 154 20.96 -20.22 -20.08
N GLY A 155 21.59 -20.47 -18.93
CA GLY A 155 22.82 -21.28 -18.84
C GLY A 155 24.06 -20.64 -19.47
N ILE A 156 24.05 -19.33 -19.68
CA ILE A 156 25.10 -18.60 -20.41
C ILE A 156 26.09 -17.87 -19.51
N THR A 157 25.94 -17.93 -18.18
CA THR A 157 26.77 -17.19 -17.21
C THR A 157 28.29 -17.36 -17.44
N LYS A 158 28.73 -18.54 -17.90
CA LYS A 158 30.16 -18.85 -18.16
C LYS A 158 30.64 -18.51 -19.58
N GLN A 159 29.75 -18.08 -20.47
CA GLN A 159 30.04 -17.82 -21.89
C GLN A 159 30.17 -16.31 -22.19
N LEU A 160 30.08 -15.47 -21.17
CA LEU A 160 30.09 -14.03 -21.33
C LEU A 160 31.53 -13.52 -21.29
N GLY A 161 31.89 -12.64 -22.23
CA GLY A 161 33.20 -11.98 -22.27
C GLY A 161 33.17 -10.50 -21.85
N CYS A 162 32.14 -9.75 -22.26
CA CYS A 162 32.00 -8.33 -21.92
C CYS A 162 30.52 -7.90 -21.91
N HIS A 163 30.23 -6.77 -21.25
CA HIS A 163 28.92 -6.13 -21.25
C HIS A 163 29.00 -4.68 -21.69
N THR A 164 28.17 -4.33 -22.67
CA THR A 164 28.03 -2.96 -23.15
C THR A 164 26.90 -2.26 -22.41
N GLY A 165 27.19 -1.17 -21.70
CA GLY A 165 26.20 -0.38 -20.96
C GLY A 165 26.43 1.12 -21.10
N ASN A 166 25.44 1.96 -20.76
CA ASN A 166 25.63 3.42 -20.68
C ASN A 166 26.59 3.82 -19.53
N ASN A 167 26.91 5.10 -19.37
CA ASN A 167 27.87 5.56 -18.36
C ASN A 167 27.24 5.75 -16.96
N ALA A 168 26.24 4.94 -16.62
CA ALA A 168 25.64 4.95 -15.29
C ALA A 168 26.48 4.13 -14.31
N THR A 169 26.73 4.67 -13.12
CA THR A 169 27.44 3.97 -12.02
C THR A 169 26.73 2.67 -11.59
N SER A 170 25.42 2.62 -11.81
CA SER A 170 24.58 1.43 -11.60
C SER A 170 25.09 0.20 -12.37
N ASN A 171 25.75 0.40 -13.52
CA ASN A 171 26.35 -0.67 -14.32
C ASN A 171 27.62 -1.26 -13.68
N ASP A 172 28.36 -0.47 -12.89
CA ASP A 172 29.51 -0.98 -12.13
C ASP A 172 29.05 -1.94 -11.04
N THR A 173 27.98 -1.58 -10.32
CA THR A 173 27.34 -2.45 -9.34
C THR A 173 26.84 -3.74 -9.97
N CYS A 174 26.30 -3.66 -11.19
CA CYS A 174 25.87 -4.84 -11.93
C CYS A 174 27.03 -5.76 -12.30
N ALA A 175 28.13 -5.22 -12.84
CA ALA A 175 29.30 -6.01 -13.20
C ALA A 175 29.90 -6.71 -11.96
N ALA A 176 30.04 -6.01 -10.84
CA ALA A 176 30.55 -6.60 -9.60
C ALA A 176 29.69 -7.77 -9.10
N PHE A 177 28.36 -7.67 -9.20
CA PHE A 177 27.44 -8.72 -8.74
C PHE A 177 27.59 -10.05 -9.50
N ILE A 178 27.96 -10.00 -10.78
CA ILE A 178 28.21 -11.18 -11.62
C ILE A 178 29.69 -11.60 -11.61
N ASN A 179 30.46 -11.12 -10.63
CA ASN A 179 31.89 -11.38 -10.44
C ASN A 179 32.76 -10.97 -11.64
N TRP A 180 32.37 -9.89 -12.31
CA TRP A 180 33.16 -9.28 -13.36
C TRP A 180 33.90 -8.05 -12.86
N ASP A 181 35.15 -7.90 -13.30
CA ASP A 181 35.86 -6.65 -13.12
C ASP A 181 35.26 -5.58 -14.04
N PRO A 182 34.63 -4.52 -13.49
CA PRO A 182 34.00 -3.47 -14.28
C PRO A 182 34.98 -2.72 -15.19
N LYS A 183 36.28 -2.73 -14.89
CA LYS A 183 37.29 -2.06 -15.72
C LYS A 183 37.64 -2.86 -16.97
N HIS A 184 37.66 -4.19 -16.87
CA HIS A 184 38.10 -5.07 -17.95
C HIS A 184 36.95 -5.66 -18.76
N HIS A 185 35.76 -5.81 -18.17
CA HIS A 185 34.63 -6.51 -18.80
C HIS A 185 33.45 -5.58 -19.13
N ARG A 186 33.54 -4.27 -18.83
CA ARG A 186 32.50 -3.29 -19.20
C ARG A 186 32.96 -2.44 -20.39
N ILE A 187 32.19 -2.52 -21.47
CA ILE A 187 32.31 -1.62 -22.62
C ILE A 187 31.27 -0.49 -22.45
N ARG A 188 31.68 0.76 -22.67
CA ARG A 188 30.71 1.87 -22.65
C ARG A 188 29.97 1.94 -23.99
N CYS A 189 28.67 2.22 -23.93
CA CYS A 189 27.82 2.36 -25.11
C CYS A 189 28.24 3.58 -25.94
N ILE A 190 28.70 3.34 -27.18
CA ILE A 190 29.18 4.39 -28.08
C ILE A 190 28.13 5.49 -28.33
N LEU A 191 26.86 5.11 -28.47
CA LEU A 191 25.78 6.07 -28.69
C LEU A 191 25.57 6.98 -27.48
N HIS A 192 25.76 6.45 -26.26
CA HIS A 192 25.67 7.25 -25.05
C HIS A 192 26.84 8.23 -24.93
N ILE A 193 28.05 7.82 -25.33
CA ILE A 193 29.22 8.70 -25.38
C ILE A 193 29.00 9.85 -26.38
N ILE A 194 28.53 9.55 -27.59
CA ILE A 194 28.20 10.57 -28.60
C ILE A 194 27.17 11.56 -28.04
N ASN A 195 26.11 11.05 -27.39
CA ASN A 195 25.10 11.91 -26.78
C ASN A 195 25.68 12.82 -25.69
N LEU A 196 26.56 12.30 -24.81
CA LEU A 196 27.23 13.12 -23.79
C LEU A 196 28.14 14.18 -24.42
N SER A 197 28.91 13.83 -25.45
CA SER A 197 29.75 14.77 -26.17
C SER A 197 28.95 15.89 -26.83
N LEU A 198 27.80 15.56 -27.44
CA LEU A 198 26.89 16.56 -28.02
C LEU A 198 26.27 17.46 -26.95
N GLN A 199 25.82 16.90 -25.82
CA GLN A 199 25.26 17.70 -24.72
C GLN A 199 26.31 18.67 -24.16
N ALA A 200 27.55 18.23 -24.00
CA ALA A 200 28.65 19.09 -23.57
C ALA A 200 28.93 20.20 -24.58
N PHE A 201 29.01 19.85 -25.86
CA PHE A 201 29.28 20.82 -26.91
C PHE A 201 28.17 21.88 -27.05
N LEU A 202 26.90 21.45 -26.98
CA LEU A 202 25.76 22.33 -27.20
C LEU A 202 25.34 23.13 -25.95
N PHE A 203 25.57 22.59 -24.75
CA PHE A 203 24.99 23.13 -23.51
C PHE A 203 26.00 23.40 -22.39
N ALA A 204 27.30 23.20 -22.58
CA ALA A 204 28.27 23.56 -21.55
C ALA A 204 28.25 25.08 -21.30
N ALA A 205 27.73 25.47 -20.15
CA ALA A 205 27.71 26.86 -19.69
C ALA A 205 29.08 27.34 -19.17
N SER A 206 30.07 26.45 -19.03
CA SER A 206 31.42 26.77 -18.57
C SER A 206 32.48 25.75 -19.04
N GLN A 207 33.75 26.14 -18.93
CA GLN A 207 34.90 25.28 -19.27
C GLN A 207 34.96 24.03 -18.37
N GLU A 208 34.57 24.15 -17.11
CA GLU A 208 34.51 23.06 -16.13
C GLU A 208 33.44 22.03 -16.52
N ALA A 209 32.27 22.49 -16.99
CA ALA A 209 31.21 21.61 -17.46
C ALA A 209 31.63 20.83 -18.72
N LEU A 210 32.34 21.49 -19.64
CA LEU A 210 32.92 20.84 -20.82
C LEU A 210 34.01 19.82 -20.43
N LYS A 211 34.88 20.17 -19.48
CA LYS A 211 35.94 19.28 -18.99
C LYS A 211 35.38 18.04 -18.29
N ALA A 212 34.38 18.20 -17.42
CA ALA A 212 33.72 17.08 -16.76
C ALA A 212 33.05 16.13 -17.76
N ALA A 213 32.46 16.65 -18.83
CA ALA A 213 31.86 15.81 -19.87
C ALA A 213 32.91 15.11 -20.76
N LEU A 214 34.04 15.77 -21.03
CA LEU A 214 35.19 15.13 -21.70
C LEU A 214 35.79 14.02 -20.84
N ASP A 215 35.93 14.22 -19.54
CA ASP A 215 36.42 13.20 -18.61
C ASP A 215 35.46 12.00 -18.54
N ALA A 216 34.14 12.25 -18.54
CA ALA A 216 33.14 11.18 -18.62
C ALA A 216 33.19 10.39 -19.94
N ALA A 217 33.71 10.99 -21.03
CA ALA A 217 33.82 10.38 -22.34
C ALA A 217 35.18 9.71 -22.62
N SER A 218 36.28 10.21 -22.05
CA SER A 218 37.66 9.78 -22.33
C SER A 218 38.04 8.47 -21.65
N ASP A 219 37.31 8.10 -20.61
CA ASP A 219 37.54 6.90 -19.80
C ASP A 219 37.29 5.58 -20.59
N VAL A 220 36.93 5.69 -21.88
CA VAL A 220 36.74 4.62 -22.89
C VAL A 220 38.06 3.94 -23.31
N THR A 221 39.21 4.57 -23.13
CA THR A 221 40.51 4.00 -23.49
C THR A 221 41.13 3.15 -22.37
N GLY A 222 40.40 2.13 -21.92
CA GLY A 222 40.92 1.04 -21.10
C GLY A 222 41.38 -0.12 -22.00
N SER A 223 42.63 -0.06 -22.45
CA SER A 223 43.45 -1.19 -22.94
C SER A 223 42.72 -2.30 -23.72
N VAL A 224 42.66 -2.12 -25.05
CA VAL A 224 42.48 -3.24 -25.99
C VAL A 224 43.66 -4.19 -25.80
N VAL A 225 43.51 -5.18 -24.92
CA VAL A 225 44.39 -6.34 -24.87
C VAL A 225 43.51 -7.55 -25.13
N PHE A 226 43.29 -7.83 -26.42
CA PHE A 226 42.93 -9.16 -26.85
C PHE A 226 44.11 -10.08 -26.49
N LYS A 227 43.86 -11.06 -25.63
CA LYS A 227 44.68 -12.25 -25.48
C LYS A 227 43.82 -13.46 -25.80
#